data_AF-A0A537DGC5-F1
#
_entry.id   AF-A0A537DGC5-F1
#
_cell.length_a   1.000
_cell.length_b   1.000
_cell.length_c   1.000
_cell.angle_alpha   90.00
_cell.angle_beta   90.00
_cell.angle_gamma   90.00
#
_symmetry.space_group_name_H-M   'P 1'
#
loop_
_entity.id
_entity.type
_entity.pdbx_description
1 polymer ?
#
loop_
_entity_poly.entity_id
_entity_poly.type
_entity_poly.pdbx_seq_one_letter_code
_entity_poly.pdbx_strand_id
1 'polypeptide(L)'
;MAAASARGRRREVNEDWHSGFNGSAPLFVVADGVGGGAMAAQASRELVSRLHAALDGRGIDAPAIRDALLCADREIGRSISSVTGASGAATVALCAATDVLLSRWLIAWVGDCRVYRVRAAPDEPAQALTVDDTYRHLGEVPPPGGSGDDPAR
;
A
#
# COMPACT_ATOMS: atom_id res chain seq x y z
N MET A 1 7.06 -15.17 9.84
CA MET A 1 6.50 -13.89 9.35
C MET A 1 5.41 -13.46 10.30
N ALA A 2 5.18 -12.16 10.46
CA ALA A 2 4.18 -11.62 11.37
C ALA A 2 3.54 -10.38 10.75
N ALA A 3 2.24 -10.18 11.01
CA ALA A 3 1.52 -8.96 10.70
C ALA A 3 0.59 -8.65 11.86
N ALA A 4 0.37 -7.36 12.08
CA ALA A 4 -0.58 -6.85 13.03
C ALA A 4 -1.26 -5.63 12.42
N SER A 5 -2.56 -5.52 12.64
CA SER A 5 -3.34 -4.35 12.28
C SER A 5 -4.34 -4.07 13.40
N ALA A 6 -4.58 -2.80 13.67
CA ALA A 6 -5.49 -2.36 14.71
C ALA A 6 -6.15 -1.06 14.29
N ARG A 7 -7.48 -1.00 14.43
CA ARG A 7 -8.29 0.21 14.22
C ARG A 7 -7.82 1.44 15.01
N GLY A 8 -7.15 1.19 16.14
CA GLY A 8 -6.85 2.22 17.14
C GLY A 8 -8.10 2.71 17.87
N ARG A 9 -7.98 3.87 18.53
CA ARG A 9 -9.01 4.45 19.40
C ARG A 9 -9.86 5.54 18.75
N ARG A 10 -9.47 6.05 17.59
CA ARG A 10 -10.07 7.27 16.97
C ARG A 10 -10.98 6.98 15.79
N ARG A 11 -10.84 5.83 15.13
CA ARG A 11 -11.63 5.46 13.95
C ARG A 11 -12.72 4.47 14.34
N GLU A 12 -13.86 4.54 13.67
CA GLU A 12 -14.97 3.58 13.86
C GLU A 12 -14.71 2.25 13.14
N VAL A 13 -14.05 2.32 11.98
CA VAL A 13 -13.70 1.19 11.11
C VAL A 13 -12.18 1.15 10.93
N ASN A 14 -11.61 -0.05 10.84
CA ASN A 14 -10.21 -0.21 10.45
C ASN A 14 -10.13 -0.18 8.92
N GLU A 15 -9.47 0.84 8.38
CA GLU A 15 -9.33 1.05 6.94
C GLU A 15 -8.02 0.44 6.41
N ASP A 16 -7.17 -0.07 7.30
CA ASP A 16 -5.95 -0.79 6.95
C ASP A 16 -6.26 -2.20 6.45
N TRP A 17 -5.49 -2.65 5.47
CA TRP A 17 -5.43 -4.06 5.08
C TRP A 17 -4.00 -4.47 4.78
N HIS A 18 -3.70 -5.76 4.93
CA HIS A 18 -2.38 -6.29 4.67
C HIS A 18 -2.44 -7.71 4.09
N SER A 19 -1.31 -8.16 3.58
CA SER A 19 -1.16 -9.50 3.03
C SER A 19 -1.39 -10.59 4.07
N GLY A 20 -2.03 -11.68 3.65
CA GLY A 20 -1.93 -12.95 4.35
C GLY A 20 -0.55 -13.59 4.10
N PHE A 21 -0.22 -14.63 4.87
CA PHE A 21 1.06 -15.36 4.76
C PHE A 21 0.93 -16.68 3.99
N ASN A 22 -0.17 -16.89 3.28
CA ASN A 22 -0.51 -18.17 2.66
C ASN A 22 -0.15 -18.25 1.18
N GLY A 23 0.48 -17.20 0.62
CA GLY A 23 0.89 -17.14 -0.78
C GLY A 23 2.09 -18.03 -1.10
N SER A 24 2.28 -18.32 -2.38
CA SER A 24 3.38 -19.18 -2.87
C SER A 24 4.68 -18.39 -3.07
N ALA A 25 4.57 -17.09 -3.31
CA ALA A 25 5.69 -16.17 -3.47
C ALA A 25 5.83 -15.23 -2.25
N PRO A 26 7.06 -14.78 -1.93
CA PRO A 26 7.34 -13.77 -0.91
C PRO A 26 6.91 -12.37 -1.37
N LEU A 27 5.60 -12.15 -1.41
CA LEU A 27 4.94 -10.88 -1.71
C LEU A 27 4.29 -10.34 -0.44
N PHE A 28 4.70 -9.14 -0.04
CA PHE A 28 4.12 -8.42 1.09
C PHE A 28 3.55 -7.10 0.61
N VAL A 29 2.33 -6.82 1.02
CA VAL A 29 1.56 -5.64 0.68
C VAL A 29 0.88 -5.17 1.96
N VAL A 30 0.98 -3.87 2.23
CA VAL A 30 0.16 -3.13 3.19
C VAL A 30 -0.55 -2.02 2.45
N ALA A 31 -1.80 -1.76 2.81
CA ALA A 31 -2.59 -0.69 2.26
C ALA A 31 -3.38 0.02 3.36
N ASP A 32 -3.48 1.35 3.26
CA ASP A 32 -4.26 2.19 4.17
C ASP A 32 -5.36 2.88 3.36
N GLY A 33 -6.62 2.64 3.74
CA GLY A 33 -7.77 3.23 3.08
C GLY A 33 -7.86 4.73 3.31
N VAL A 34 -8.23 5.47 2.26
CA VAL A 34 -8.34 6.93 2.24
C VAL A 34 -9.78 7.35 1.94
N GLY A 35 -10.24 8.40 2.62
CA GLY A 35 -11.57 9.00 2.45
C GLY A 35 -12.54 8.67 3.58
N GLY A 36 -12.22 7.69 4.43
CA GLY A 36 -13.01 7.33 5.60
C GLY A 36 -14.16 6.37 5.31
N GLY A 37 -14.41 5.46 6.25
CA GLY A 37 -15.58 4.59 6.27
C GLY A 37 -15.48 3.37 5.36
N ALA A 38 -16.63 2.86 4.94
CA ALA A 38 -16.72 1.57 4.27
C ALA A 38 -15.98 1.51 2.93
N MET A 39 -15.95 2.60 2.16
CA MET A 39 -15.30 2.62 0.84
C MET A 39 -13.77 2.63 0.94
N ALA A 40 -13.22 3.31 1.95
CA ALA A 40 -11.79 3.26 2.25
C ALA A 40 -11.35 1.84 2.65
N ALA A 41 -12.11 1.19 3.55
CA ALA A 41 -11.84 -0.20 3.95
C ALA A 41 -12.03 -1.20 2.80
N GLN A 42 -12.99 -0.96 1.90
CA GLN A 42 -13.16 -1.76 0.69
C GLN A 42 -11.97 -1.58 -0.27
N ALA A 43 -11.53 -0.34 -0.50
CA ALA A 43 -10.42 -0.03 -1.40
C ALA A 43 -9.11 -0.71 -0.96
N SER A 44 -8.72 -0.59 0.31
CA SER A 44 -7.49 -1.20 0.81
C SER A 44 -7.52 -2.73 0.73
N ARG A 45 -8.66 -3.35 1.08
CA ARG A 45 -8.85 -4.80 0.99
C ARG A 45 -8.79 -5.30 -0.46
N GLU A 46 -9.51 -4.61 -1.36
CA GLU A 46 -9.58 -4.98 -2.77
C GLU A 46 -8.21 -4.81 -3.45
N LEU A 47 -7.46 -3.75 -3.11
CA LEU A 47 -6.11 -3.50 -3.60
C LEU A 47 -5.16 -4.65 -3.27
N VAL A 48 -5.07 -5.04 -2.00
CA VAL A 48 -4.22 -6.15 -1.57
C VAL A 48 -4.63 -7.45 -2.25
N SER A 49 -5.93 -7.74 -2.32
CA SER A 49 -6.43 -8.97 -2.95
C SER A 49 -6.08 -9.04 -4.44
N ARG A 50 -6.22 -7.93 -5.17
CA ARG A 50 -5.92 -7.86 -6.60
C ARG A 50 -4.43 -7.97 -6.89
N LEU A 51 -3.59 -7.34 -6.07
CA LEU A 51 -2.13 -7.46 -6.18
C LEU A 51 -1.66 -8.90 -5.98
N HIS A 52 -2.18 -9.60 -4.98
CA HIS A 52 -1.89 -11.03 -4.79
C HIS A 52 -2.35 -11.87 -5.98
N ALA A 53 -3.58 -11.67 -6.46
CA ALA A 53 -4.08 -12.41 -7.61
C ALA A 53 -3.26 -12.19 -8.90
N ALA A 54 -2.73 -10.97 -9.07
CA ALA A 54 -1.95 -10.61 -10.24
C ALA A 54 -0.49 -11.08 -10.19
N LEU A 55 0.10 -11.18 -8.99
CA LEU A 55 1.55 -11.34 -8.82
C LEU A 55 1.97 -12.67 -8.18
N ASP A 56 1.13 -13.31 -7.36
CA ASP A 56 1.51 -14.54 -6.66
C ASP A 56 1.80 -15.70 -7.64
N GLY A 57 2.88 -16.45 -7.36
CA GLY A 57 3.33 -17.58 -8.18
C GLY A 57 3.85 -17.23 -9.59
N ARG A 58 4.10 -15.95 -9.89
CA ARG A 58 4.59 -15.49 -11.20
C ARG A 58 6.01 -14.91 -11.10
N GLY A 59 6.67 -14.75 -12.25
CA GLY A 59 7.90 -13.95 -12.32
C GLY A 59 7.57 -12.50 -12.06
N ILE A 60 8.02 -11.96 -10.92
CA ILE A 60 7.75 -10.57 -10.52
C ILE A 60 8.89 -9.68 -11.02
N ASP A 61 8.54 -8.69 -11.84
CA ASP A 61 9.41 -7.60 -12.26
C ASP A 61 8.69 -6.23 -12.11
N ALA A 62 9.42 -5.15 -12.37
CA ALA A 62 8.87 -3.81 -12.22
C ALA A 62 7.68 -3.51 -13.16
N PRO A 63 7.70 -3.88 -14.46
CA PRO A 63 6.54 -3.79 -15.33
C PRO A 63 5.31 -4.54 -14.81
N ALA A 64 5.47 -5.77 -14.33
CA ALA A 64 4.36 -6.56 -13.79
C ALA A 64 3.73 -5.89 -12.57
N ILE A 65 4.54 -5.36 -11.64
CA ILE A 65 4.06 -4.63 -10.47
C ILE A 65 3.28 -3.37 -10.88
N ARG A 66 3.85 -2.57 -11.80
CA ARG A 66 3.20 -1.35 -12.30
C ARG A 66 1.86 -1.67 -12.94
N ASP A 67 1.81 -2.66 -13.81
CA ASP A 67 0.59 -3.02 -14.54
C ASP A 67 -0.47 -3.59 -13.58
N ALA A 68 -0.05 -4.35 -12.55
CA ALA A 68 -0.94 -4.83 -11.50
C ALA A 68 -1.54 -3.68 -10.67
N LEU A 69 -0.73 -2.67 -10.29
CA LEU A 69 -1.21 -1.48 -9.57
C LEU A 69 -2.22 -0.68 -10.41
N LEU A 70 -1.90 -0.38 -11.67
CA LEU A 70 -2.79 0.35 -12.58
C LEU A 70 -4.08 -0.42 -12.91
N CYS A 71 -4.01 -1.75 -12.96
CA CYS A 71 -5.19 -2.59 -13.10
C CYS A 71 -6.05 -2.53 -11.84
N ALA A 72 -5.44 -2.69 -10.66
CA ALA A 72 -6.15 -2.66 -9.38
C ALA A 72 -6.85 -1.31 -9.16
N ASP A 73 -6.16 -0.19 -9.39
CA ASP A 73 -6.73 1.16 -9.27
C ASP A 73 -8.01 1.34 -10.10
N ARG A 74 -7.94 1.04 -11.41
CA ARG A 74 -9.09 1.15 -12.31
C ARG A 74 -10.26 0.28 -11.88
N GLU A 75 -9.96 -0.92 -11.41
CA GLU A 75 -10.98 -1.87 -11.00
C GLU A 75 -11.64 -1.50 -9.67
N ILE A 76 -10.87 -1.00 -8.71
CA ILE A 76 -11.39 -0.46 -7.44
C ILE A 76 -12.31 0.73 -7.72
N GLY A 77 -11.90 1.64 -8.61
CA GLY A 77 -12.76 2.76 -9.02
C GLY A 77 -14.09 2.29 -9.63
N ARG A 78 -14.08 1.23 -10.46
CA ARG A 78 -15.31 0.62 -11.00
C ARG A 78 -16.16 -0.05 -9.92
N SER A 79 -15.52 -0.80 -9.02
CA SER A 79 -16.15 -1.49 -7.91
C SER A 79 -16.92 -0.51 -7.02
N ILE A 80 -16.27 0.57 -6.58
CA ILE A 80 -16.87 1.60 -5.72
C ILE A 80 -17.99 2.35 -6.44
N SER A 81 -17.75 2.81 -7.67
CA SER A 81 -18.76 3.56 -8.45
C SER A 81 -20.01 2.74 -8.80
N SER A 82 -19.92 1.40 -8.81
CA SER A 82 -21.07 0.52 -9.00
C SER A 82 -22.00 0.44 -7.77
N VAL A 83 -21.48 0.77 -6.58
CA VAL A 83 -22.22 0.69 -5.31
C VAL A 83 -22.68 2.05 -4.83
N THR A 84 -21.88 3.10 -5.05
CA THR A 84 -22.13 4.44 -4.51
C THR A 84 -21.49 5.54 -5.36
N GLY A 85 -21.99 6.76 -5.24
CA GLY A 85 -21.34 7.96 -5.78
C GLY A 85 -20.23 8.53 -4.87
N ALA A 86 -20.00 7.92 -3.70
CA ALA A 86 -18.92 8.30 -2.80
C ALA A 86 -17.54 7.86 -3.34
N SER A 87 -16.49 8.59 -2.95
CA SER A 87 -15.11 8.21 -3.24
C SER A 87 -14.58 7.19 -2.24
N GLY A 88 -13.61 6.38 -2.66
CA GLY A 88 -12.76 5.58 -1.78
C GLY A 88 -11.46 5.26 -2.51
N ALA A 89 -10.35 5.39 -1.78
CA ALA A 89 -9.00 5.15 -2.31
C ALA A 89 -8.18 4.41 -1.25
N ALA A 90 -6.96 4.01 -1.60
CA ALA A 90 -6.01 3.47 -0.64
C ALA A 90 -4.57 3.84 -1.02
N THR A 91 -3.75 4.14 -0.02
CA THR A 91 -2.29 4.15 -0.18
C THR A 91 -1.77 2.72 -0.06
N VAL A 92 -0.58 2.45 -0.58
CA VAL A 92 -0.01 1.11 -0.60
C VAL A 92 1.50 1.15 -0.53
N ALA A 93 2.07 0.17 0.17
CA ALA A 93 3.47 -0.20 0.01
C ALA A 93 3.57 -1.71 -0.18
N LEU A 94 4.37 -2.14 -1.14
CA LEU A 94 4.63 -3.54 -1.42
C LEU A 94 6.12 -3.84 -1.54
N CYS A 95 6.47 -5.05 -1.14
CA CYS A 95 7.80 -5.62 -1.24
C CYS A 95 7.68 -7.04 -1.78
N ALA A 96 8.37 -7.35 -2.88
CA ALA A 96 8.28 -8.64 -3.56
C ALA A 96 9.67 -9.17 -3.90
N ALA A 97 9.98 -10.41 -3.55
CA ALA A 97 11.23 -11.01 -3.99
C ALA A 97 11.17 -11.37 -5.47
N THR A 98 12.26 -11.11 -6.20
CA THR A 98 12.35 -11.38 -7.65
C THR A 98 13.08 -12.67 -7.98
N ASP A 99 13.67 -13.32 -6.97
CA ASP A 99 14.43 -14.55 -7.13
C ASP A 99 14.13 -15.53 -5.99
N VAL A 100 14.34 -16.81 -6.26
CA VAL A 100 14.07 -17.92 -5.32
C VAL A 100 15.03 -17.90 -4.13
N LEU A 101 16.22 -17.27 -4.28
CA LEU A 101 17.21 -17.13 -3.22
C LEU A 101 16.89 -15.98 -2.26
N LEU A 102 15.82 -15.22 -2.51
CA LEU A 102 15.40 -14.04 -1.74
C LEU A 102 16.49 -12.96 -1.65
N SER A 103 17.36 -12.90 -2.66
CA SER A 103 18.53 -12.01 -2.66
C SER A 103 18.21 -10.60 -3.16
N ARG A 104 17.16 -10.48 -3.97
CA ARG A 104 16.69 -9.23 -4.56
C ARG A 104 15.20 -9.03 -4.31
N TRP A 105 14.86 -7.79 -4.02
CA TRP A 105 13.51 -7.36 -3.69
C TRP A 105 13.17 -6.12 -4.51
N LEU A 106 11.96 -6.08 -5.03
CA LEU A 106 11.36 -4.88 -5.59
C LEU A 106 10.45 -4.25 -4.56
N ILE A 107 10.50 -2.93 -4.48
CA ILE A 107 9.65 -2.11 -3.64
C ILE A 107 8.88 -1.18 -4.56
N ALA A 108 7.57 -1.08 -4.32
CA ALA A 108 6.71 -0.08 -4.95
C ALA A 108 5.76 0.48 -3.91
N TRP A 109 5.42 1.75 -4.04
CA TRP A 109 4.49 2.43 -3.14
C TRP A 109 3.72 3.51 -3.88
N VAL A 110 2.58 3.89 -3.31
CA VAL A 110 1.78 5.06 -3.67
C VAL A 110 1.24 5.62 -2.36
N GLY A 111 1.41 6.91 -2.11
CA GLY A 111 1.01 7.57 -0.88
C GLY A 111 2.08 7.52 0.20
N ASP A 112 1.66 7.30 1.44
CA ASP A 112 2.50 7.41 2.65
C ASP A 112 2.64 6.09 3.43
N CYS A 113 2.24 4.96 2.84
CA CYS A 113 2.67 3.65 3.31
C CYS A 113 4.18 3.51 3.12
N ARG A 114 4.88 2.97 4.13
CA ARG A 114 6.36 2.94 4.13
C ARG A 114 6.95 1.55 4.21
N VAL A 115 8.09 1.36 3.54
CA VAL A 115 8.95 0.18 3.70
C VAL A 115 10.26 0.61 4.37
N TYR A 116 10.66 -0.15 5.38
CA TYR A 116 11.93 0.04 6.08
C TYR A 116 12.79 -1.22 6.00
N ARG A 117 14.10 -1.03 5.97
CA ARG A 117 15.09 -2.09 6.19
C ARG A 117 15.70 -1.94 7.58
N VAL A 118 15.56 -2.99 8.38
CA VAL A 118 16.21 -3.11 9.69
C VAL A 118 17.37 -4.10 9.56
N ARG A 119 18.53 -3.75 10.11
CA ARG A 119 19.70 -4.65 10.17
C ARG A 119 19.73 -5.35 11.53
N ALA A 120 20.45 -6.46 11.61
CA ALA A 120 20.55 -7.24 12.84
C ALA A 120 21.30 -6.52 13.98
N ALA A 121 22.08 -5.48 13.65
CA ALA A 121 22.78 -4.68 14.65
C ALA A 121 21.76 -3.85 15.48
N PRO A 122 21.73 -4.00 16.81
CA PRO A 122 20.66 -3.44 17.65
C PRO A 122 20.58 -1.91 17.65
N ASP A 123 21.70 -1.24 17.40
CA ASP A 123 21.80 0.22 17.51
C ASP A 123 21.71 0.93 16.15
N GLU A 124 21.51 0.19 15.05
CA GLU A 124 21.35 0.82 13.74
C GLU A 124 19.88 1.20 13.49
N PRO A 125 19.58 2.47 13.18
CA PRO A 125 18.22 2.89 12.90
C PRO A 125 17.67 2.19 11.66
N ALA A 126 16.36 1.94 11.67
CA ALA A 126 15.67 1.46 10.49
C ALA A 126 15.86 2.44 9.32
N GLN A 127 16.30 1.92 8.17
CA GLN A 127 16.47 2.73 6.97
C GLN A 127 15.16 2.77 6.19
N ALA A 128 14.59 3.97 5.99
CA ALA A 128 13.47 4.14 5.07
C ALA A 128 13.91 3.84 3.63
N LEU A 129 13.11 3.05 2.92
CA LEU A 129 13.30 2.71 1.51
C LEU A 129 12.29 3.40 0.59
N THR A 130 11.32 4.09 1.18
CA THR A 130 10.27 4.86 0.50
C THR A 130 10.34 6.32 0.94
N VAL A 131 9.78 7.21 0.12
CA VAL A 131 9.56 8.63 0.45
C VAL A 131 8.07 8.88 0.34
N ASP A 132 7.48 9.50 1.35
CA ASP A 132 6.05 9.77 1.38
C ASP A 132 5.65 10.76 0.28
N ASP A 133 4.55 10.45 -0.40
CA ASP A 133 3.85 11.34 -1.32
C ASP A 133 3.11 12.44 -0.52
N THR A 134 3.89 13.38 0.02
CA THR A 134 3.41 14.60 0.67
C THR A 134 3.18 15.70 -0.36
N TYR A 135 2.36 16.70 -0.02
CA TYR A 135 2.14 17.86 -0.91
C TYR A 135 3.47 18.48 -1.36
N ARG A 136 4.45 18.65 -0.45
CA ARG A 136 5.77 19.16 -0.80
C ARG A 136 6.55 18.22 -1.71
N HIS A 137 6.52 16.91 -1.45
CA HIS A 137 7.26 15.94 -2.27
C HIS A 137 6.75 15.93 -3.71
N LEU A 138 5.42 16.00 -3.88
CA LEU A 138 4.77 16.03 -5.17
C LEU A 138 4.80 17.41 -5.86
N GLY A 139 5.19 18.47 -5.15
CA GLY A 139 5.14 19.84 -5.66
C GLY A 139 3.71 20.39 -5.77
N GLU A 140 2.80 19.85 -4.97
CA GLU A 140 1.39 20.24 -4.89
C GLU A 140 1.14 21.25 -3.75
N VAL A 141 0.05 22.02 -3.88
CA VAL A 141 -0.34 23.00 -2.86
C VAL A 141 -1.30 22.33 -1.88
N PRO A 142 -1.01 22.34 -0.56
CA PRO A 142 -1.91 21.77 0.43
C PRO A 142 -3.23 22.54 0.52
N PRO A 143 -4.34 21.89 0.93
CA PRO A 143 -5.61 22.56 1.15
C PRO A 143 -5.51 23.62 2.26
N PRO A 144 -6.47 24.56 2.36
CA PRO A 144 -6.47 25.58 3.40
C PRO A 144 -6.32 24.99 4.81
N GLY A 145 -5.29 25.42 5.54
CA GLY A 145 -4.96 24.91 6.89
C GLY A 145 -4.08 23.68 6.93
N GLY A 146 -3.73 23.09 5.77
CA GLY A 146 -2.78 21.99 5.65
C GLY A 146 -1.33 22.45 5.57
N SER A 147 -0.41 21.54 5.90
CA SER A 147 1.04 21.67 5.77
C SER A 147 1.53 21.04 4.47
N GLY A 148 2.64 21.54 3.92
CA GLY A 148 3.33 20.85 2.83
C GLY A 148 3.89 19.48 3.23
N ASP A 149 4.07 19.22 4.52
CA ASP A 149 4.46 17.91 5.05
C ASP A 149 3.30 16.94 5.22
N ASP A 150 2.06 17.38 5.00
CA ASP A 150 0.92 16.50 5.08
C ASP A 150 0.89 15.57 3.86
N PRO A 151 0.45 14.31 4.03
CA PRO A 151 0.24 13.39 2.92
C PRO A 151 -0.77 13.93 1.91
N ALA A 152 -0.45 13.83 0.62
CA ALA A 152 -1.31 14.24 -0.48
C ALA A 152 -2.26 13.08 -0.83
N ARG A 153 -3.45 13.10 -0.23
CA ARG A 153 -4.48 12.06 -0.34
C ARG A 153 -5.88 12.67 -0.35
#